data_AF-A0A7K6H4L1-F1
#
_entry.id   AF-A0A7K6H4L1-F1
#
_cell.length_a   1.000
_cell.length_b   1.000
_cell.length_c   1.000
_cell.angle_alpha   90.00
_cell.angle_beta   90.00
_cell.angle_gamma   90.00
#
_symmetry.space_group_name_H-M   'P 1'
#
loop_
_entity.id
_entity.type
_entity.pdbx_description
1 polymer ?
#
loop_
_entity_poly.entity_id
_entity_poly.type
_entity_poly.pdbx_seq_one_letter_code
_entity_poly.pdbx_strand_id
1 'polypeptide(L)'
;TALAFLGVSGLVHHALGLDAVFVDPGGEWKLGGLERVAAASEGTPTRSPGDALRPQDPPELSDPSRGQGEPWAGDMWRLGCLIWEVFNGPLPRPGALRSFGKVRDPPGHPQTLGILLQLDPP
;
A
#
# COMPACT_ATOMS: atom_id res chain seq x y z
N THR A 1 8.24 9.48 10.46
CA THR A 1 8.20 7.99 10.45
C THR A 1 8.74 7.48 9.12
N ALA A 2 9.17 6.21 9.02
CA ALA A 2 10.13 5.67 8.03
C ALA A 2 10.07 6.23 6.59
N LEU A 3 8.91 6.27 5.94
CA LEU A 3 8.79 6.73 4.55
C LEU A 3 9.17 8.21 4.38
N ALA A 4 8.84 9.06 5.36
CA ALA A 4 9.27 10.45 5.38
C ALA A 4 10.79 10.59 5.55
N PHE A 5 11.41 9.70 6.35
CA PHE A 5 12.86 9.67 6.51
C PHE A 5 13.56 9.29 5.19
N LEU A 6 13.05 8.31 4.45
CA LEU A 6 13.57 7.96 3.13
C LEU A 6 13.46 9.15 2.17
N GLY A 7 12.29 9.80 2.11
CA GLY A 7 12.07 10.96 1.26
C GLY A 7 13.04 12.12 1.52
N VAL A 8 13.26 12.51 2.78
CA VAL A 8 14.24 13.58 3.10
C VAL A 8 15.70 13.15 2.89
N SER A 9 15.96 11.84 2.88
CA SER A 9 17.27 11.27 2.59
C SER A 9 17.53 11.07 1.09
N GLY A 10 16.58 11.45 0.23
CA GLY A 10 16.67 11.24 -1.21
C GLY A 10 16.57 9.77 -1.62
N LEU A 11 15.88 8.95 -0.84
CA LEU A 11 15.68 7.51 -1.06
C LEU A 11 14.21 7.19 -1.37
N VAL A 12 14.00 6.17 -2.19
CA VAL A 12 12.67 5.65 -2.57
C VAL A 12 12.65 4.14 -2.32
N HIS A 13 11.56 3.61 -1.76
CA HIS A 13 11.40 2.21 -1.36
C HIS A 13 11.02 1.28 -2.51
N HIS A 14 10.20 1.74 -3.47
CA HIS A 14 9.72 1.03 -4.67
C HIS A 14 8.86 -0.22 -4.46
N ALA A 15 8.86 -0.76 -3.25
CA ALA A 15 8.31 -2.06 -2.90
C ALA A 15 7.22 -2.00 -1.81
N LEU A 16 6.73 -0.81 -1.45
CA LEU A 16 5.77 -0.68 -0.35
C LEU A 16 4.48 -1.48 -0.64
N GLY A 17 4.04 -2.27 0.34
CA GLY A 17 2.91 -3.20 0.25
C GLY A 17 2.72 -3.98 1.55
N LEU A 18 1.72 -4.85 1.60
CA LEU A 18 1.45 -5.72 2.77
C LEU A 18 2.63 -6.63 3.14
N ASP A 19 3.47 -6.97 2.17
CA ASP A 19 4.69 -7.79 2.31
C ASP A 19 5.89 -7.00 2.86
N ALA A 20 5.83 -5.67 2.84
CA ALA A 20 6.90 -4.78 3.28
C ALA A 20 6.62 -4.13 4.65
N VAL A 21 5.46 -4.38 5.26
CA VAL A 21 5.08 -3.78 6.54
C VAL A 21 4.82 -4.86 7.59
N PHE A 22 5.55 -4.75 8.69
CA PHE A 22 5.47 -5.66 9.82
C PHE A 22 4.96 -4.92 11.04
N VAL A 23 4.16 -5.59 11.86
CA VAL A 23 3.63 -5.02 13.10
C VAL A 23 4.25 -5.78 14.26
N ASP A 24 4.87 -5.07 15.19
CA ASP A 24 5.41 -5.69 16.40
C ASP A 24 4.34 -5.90 17.48
N PRO A 25 4.64 -6.61 18.58
CA PRO A 25 3.67 -6.83 19.66
C PRO A 25 3.14 -5.55 20.31
N GLY A 26 3.84 -4.42 20.17
CA GLY A 26 3.39 -3.11 20.63
C GLY A 26 2.43 -2.40 19.67
N GLY A 27 2.20 -2.98 18.49
CA GLY A 27 1.37 -2.39 17.45
C GLY A 27 2.11 -1.38 16.57
N GLU A 28 3.44 -1.24 16.71
CA GLU A 28 4.21 -0.33 15.88
C GLU A 28 4.48 -0.95 14.50
N TRP A 29 4.31 -0.13 13.46
CA TRP A 29 4.54 -0.55 12.08
C TRP A 29 6.01 -0.31 11.70
N LYS A 30 6.65 -1.35 11.18
CA LYS A 30 8.05 -1.36 10.75
C LYS A 30 8.11 -1.64 9.25
N LEU A 31 8.95 -0.86 8.57
CA LEU A 31 9.20 -0.99 7.14
C LEU A 31 10.33 -2.01 6.91
N GLY A 32 10.04 -3.08 6.16
CA GLY A 32 11.02 -4.02 5.61
C GLY A 32 11.09 -3.92 4.08
N GLY A 33 11.81 -4.82 3.40
CA GLY A 33 11.97 -4.74 1.94
C GLY A 33 13.02 -3.72 1.48
N LEU A 34 13.99 -3.41 2.34
CA LEU A 34 14.99 -2.37 2.13
C LEU A 34 16.00 -2.70 1.02
N GLU A 35 16.08 -3.95 0.59
CA GLU A 35 16.92 -4.39 -0.53
C GLU A 35 16.51 -3.77 -1.88
N ARG A 36 15.31 -3.20 -1.95
CA ARG A 36 14.78 -2.52 -3.14
C ARG A 36 14.85 -1.00 -3.06
N VAL A 37 15.35 -0.46 -1.95
CA VAL A 37 15.52 0.99 -1.77
C VAL A 37 16.62 1.49 -2.71
N ALA A 38 16.33 2.57 -3.44
CA ALA A 38 17.27 3.21 -4.36
C ALA A 38 17.26 4.73 -4.18
N ALA A 39 18.30 5.39 -4.70
CA ALA A 39 18.33 6.85 -4.71
C ALA A 39 17.26 7.42 -5.66
N ALA A 40 16.57 8.47 -5.24
CA ALA A 40 15.56 9.15 -6.06
C ALA A 40 16.12 9.63 -7.42
N SER A 41 17.42 9.93 -7.47
CA SER A 41 18.14 10.32 -8.70
C SER A 41 18.26 9.19 -9.73
N GLU A 42 18.12 7.93 -9.32
CA GLU A 42 18.12 6.77 -10.22
C GLU A 42 16.78 6.60 -10.96
N GLY A 43 15.75 7.36 -10.56
CA GLY A 43 14.44 7.35 -11.18
C GLY A 43 13.61 6.12 -10.83
N THR A 44 12.61 5.82 -11.66
CA THR A 44 11.74 4.66 -11.43
C THR A 44 12.41 3.37 -11.94
N PRO A 45 12.51 2.30 -11.12
CA PRO A 45 13.08 1.04 -11.53
C PRO A 45 12.40 0.51 -12.78
N THR A 46 13.22 0.12 -13.76
CA THR A 46 12.73 -0.49 -15.00
C THR A 46 12.18 -1.86 -14.67
N ARG A 47 10.95 -2.11 -15.08
CA ARG A 47 10.31 -3.41 -14.93
C ARG A 47 10.93 -4.40 -15.92
N SER A 48 11.15 -5.64 -15.47
CA SER A 48 11.57 -6.70 -16.38
C SER A 48 10.51 -6.94 -17.46
N PRO A 49 10.90 -7.15 -18.72
CA PRO A 49 9.96 -7.52 -19.78
C PRO A 49 9.19 -8.79 -19.40
N GLY A 50 7.85 -8.71 -19.43
CA GLY A 50 6.96 -9.85 -19.15
C GLY A 50 6.35 -9.89 -17.75
N ASP A 51 6.80 -9.06 -16.81
CA ASP A 51 6.19 -8.99 -15.49
C ASP A 51 4.77 -8.41 -15.60
N ALA A 52 3.76 -9.09 -15.02
CA ALA A 52 2.36 -8.66 -15.07
C ALA A 52 2.04 -7.51 -14.10
N LEU A 53 1.47 -6.40 -14.60
CA LEU A 53 1.15 -5.22 -13.80
C LEU A 53 0.36 -5.59 -12.55
N ARG A 54 0.91 -5.24 -11.38
CA ARG A 54 0.23 -5.47 -10.11
C ARG A 54 -0.80 -4.37 -9.89
N PRO A 55 -1.92 -4.65 -9.20
CA PRO A 55 -2.88 -3.63 -8.80
C PRO A 55 -2.29 -2.43 -8.07
N GLN A 56 -1.17 -2.64 -7.34
CA GLN A 56 -0.45 -1.64 -6.57
C GLN A 56 0.54 -0.80 -7.38
N ASP A 57 0.79 -1.17 -8.63
CA ASP A 57 1.76 -0.46 -9.43
C ASP A 57 1.20 0.92 -9.80
N PRO A 58 1.98 1.99 -9.61
CA PRO A 58 1.50 3.34 -9.84
C PRO A 58 1.26 3.61 -11.33
N PRO A 59 0.32 4.51 -11.67
CA PRO A 59 -0.20 4.67 -13.02
C PRO A 59 0.84 5.12 -14.04
N GLU A 60 1.89 5.84 -13.62
CA GLU A 60 3.02 6.24 -14.45
C GLU A 60 3.82 5.04 -15.00
N LEU A 61 3.77 3.88 -14.34
CA LEU A 61 4.36 2.64 -14.88
C LEU A 61 3.53 2.02 -16.02
N SER A 62 2.25 2.36 -16.11
CA SER A 62 1.32 1.83 -17.12
C SER A 62 1.19 2.75 -18.32
N ASP A 63 1.48 4.04 -18.15
CA ASP A 63 1.33 5.06 -19.17
C ASP A 63 2.57 5.98 -19.19
N PRO A 64 3.63 5.61 -19.93
CA PRO A 64 4.86 6.38 -20.01
C PRO A 64 4.68 7.75 -20.70
N SER A 65 3.53 8.01 -21.34
CA SER A 65 3.22 9.30 -21.94
C SER A 65 2.93 10.40 -20.91
N ARG A 66 2.66 10.03 -19.65
CA ARG A 66 2.35 10.96 -18.55
C ARG A 66 3.58 11.64 -17.94
N GLY A 67 4.78 11.34 -18.46
CA GLY A 67 6.05 11.78 -17.89
C GLY A 67 6.39 11.02 -16.61
N GLN A 68 7.66 11.07 -16.22
CA GLN A 68 8.06 10.60 -14.90
C GLN A 68 7.66 11.66 -13.89
N GLY A 69 6.73 11.30 -12.99
CA GLY A 69 6.40 12.13 -11.83
C GLY A 69 7.58 12.19 -10.85
N GLU A 70 7.35 12.85 -9.72
CA GLU A 70 8.32 12.85 -8.62
C GLU A 70 8.67 11.41 -8.19
N PRO A 71 9.96 11.05 -8.00
CA PRO A 71 10.37 9.67 -7.70
C PRO A 71 9.67 9.05 -6.49
N TRP A 72 9.39 9.86 -5.45
CA TRP A 72 8.68 9.44 -4.23
C TRP A 72 7.17 9.24 -4.43
N ALA A 73 6.59 9.74 -5.54
CA ALA A 73 5.15 9.65 -5.79
C ALA A 73 4.69 8.18 -5.93
N GLY A 74 5.54 7.33 -6.49
CA GLY A 74 5.27 5.89 -6.59
C GLY A 74 5.10 5.22 -5.22
N ASP A 75 5.88 5.62 -4.22
CA ASP A 75 5.72 5.13 -2.85
C ASP A 75 4.46 5.67 -2.18
N MET A 76 4.10 6.93 -2.44
CA MET A 76 2.85 7.51 -1.91
C MET A 76 1.62 6.86 -2.52
N TRP A 77 1.67 6.50 -3.81
CA TRP A 77 0.62 5.70 -4.44
C TRP A 77 0.46 4.34 -3.74
N ARG A 78 1.56 3.64 -3.53
CA ARG A 78 1.58 2.35 -2.83
C ARG A 78 1.14 2.46 -1.38
N LEU A 79 1.43 3.57 -0.71
CA LEU A 79 0.93 3.85 0.64
C LEU A 79 -0.59 3.96 0.64
N GLY A 80 -1.17 4.67 -0.32
CA GLY A 80 -2.63 4.75 -0.48
C GLY A 80 -3.25 3.36 -0.73
N CYS A 81 -2.59 2.53 -1.52
CA CYS A 81 -3.00 1.15 -1.74
C CYS A 81 -2.95 0.32 -0.45
N LEU A 82 -1.83 0.36 0.28
CA LEU A 82 -1.65 -0.33 1.55
C LEU A 82 -2.74 0.05 2.56
N ILE A 83 -3.03 1.34 2.71
CA ILE A 83 -4.09 1.83 3.59
C ILE A 83 -5.42 1.18 3.20
N TRP A 84 -5.77 1.16 1.91
CA TRP A 84 -7.00 0.54 1.45
C TRP A 84 -7.03 -0.96 1.79
N GLU A 85 -5.93 -1.66 1.56
CA GLU A 85 -5.85 -3.12 1.79
C GLU A 85 -5.99 -3.51 3.25
N VAL A 86 -5.47 -2.71 4.17
CA VAL A 86 -5.59 -2.94 5.61
C VAL A 86 -7.05 -3.04 6.05
N PHE A 87 -7.96 -2.29 5.39
CA PHE A 87 -9.39 -2.32 5.70
C PHE A 87 -10.20 -3.28 4.83
N ASN A 88 -9.73 -3.62 3.64
CA ASN A 88 -10.54 -4.31 2.63
C ASN A 88 -9.96 -5.65 2.15
N GLY A 89 -8.78 -6.03 2.62
CA GLY A 89 -8.01 -7.16 2.13
C GLY A 89 -7.24 -6.82 0.84
N PRO A 90 -6.60 -7.83 0.20
CA PRO A 90 -5.76 -7.62 -0.98
C PRO A 90 -6.47 -6.89 -2.12
N LEU A 91 -5.79 -5.91 -2.75
CA LEU A 91 -6.36 -5.07 -3.80
C LEU A 91 -6.64 -5.92 -5.06
N PRO A 92 -7.91 -6.08 -5.51
CA PRO A 92 -8.22 -6.99 -6.60
C PRO A 92 -7.90 -6.41 -7.99
N ARG A 93 -7.90 -5.07 -8.11
CA ARG A 93 -7.61 -4.33 -9.36
C ARG A 93 -7.33 -2.85 -9.05
N PRO A 94 -6.56 -2.13 -9.89
CA PRO A 94 -6.25 -0.71 -9.67
C PRO A 94 -7.49 0.18 -9.46
N GLY A 95 -8.60 -0.11 -10.16
CA GLY A 95 -9.83 0.68 -10.08
C GLY A 95 -10.61 0.55 -8.76
N ALA A 96 -10.21 -0.32 -7.83
CA ALA A 96 -10.84 -0.46 -6.52
C ALA A 96 -10.63 0.79 -5.62
N LEU A 97 -9.53 1.52 -5.82
CA LEU A 97 -9.24 2.75 -5.07
C LEU A 97 -10.26 3.87 -5.31
N ARG A 98 -11.05 3.80 -6.38
CA ARG A 98 -12.08 4.81 -6.71
C ARG A 98 -13.37 4.66 -5.90
N SER A 99 -13.58 3.52 -5.24
CA SER A 99 -14.79 3.29 -4.43
C SER A 99 -14.56 3.70 -2.97
N PHE A 100 -14.59 5.00 -2.71
CA PHE A 100 -14.40 5.60 -1.37
C PHE A 100 -15.51 5.25 -0.37
N GLY A 101 -16.70 4.84 -0.83
CA GLY A 101 -17.87 4.54 0.01
C GLY A 101 -17.99 3.12 0.55
N LYS A 102 -16.95 2.28 0.43
CA LYS A 102 -16.97 0.87 0.88
C LYS A 102 -15.73 0.47 1.67
N VAL A 103 -15.08 1.40 2.37
CA VAL A 103 -14.07 0.99 3.36
C VAL A 103 -14.79 0.17 4.41
N ARG A 104 -14.53 -1.14 4.44
CA ARG A 104 -15.11 -2.04 5.44
C ARG A 104 -14.37 -1.84 6.75
N ASP A 105 -15.10 -1.99 7.86
CA ASP A 105 -14.47 -2.05 9.17
C ASP A 105 -13.44 -3.20 9.20
N PRO A 106 -12.30 -3.01 9.86
CA PRO A 106 -11.30 -4.06 9.97
C PRO A 106 -11.90 -5.28 10.69
N PRO A 107 -11.48 -6.51 10.33
CA PRO A 107 -11.91 -7.71 11.04
C PRO A 107 -11.51 -7.60 12.52
N GLY A 108 -12.50 -7.42 13.39
CA GLY A 108 -12.29 -7.17 14.84
C GLY A 108 -12.95 -5.90 15.39
N HIS A 109 -13.61 -5.08 14.58
CA HIS A 109 -14.37 -3.93 15.09
C HIS A 109 -15.58 -4.41 15.94
N PRO A 110 -15.86 -3.80 17.12
CA PRO A 110 -16.86 -4.24 18.09
C PRO A 110 -18.32 -4.32 17.61
N GLN A 111 -18.62 -3.92 16.37
CA GLN A 111 -19.96 -4.13 15.78
C GLN A 111 -20.21 -5.62 15.45
N THR A 112 -19.15 -6.42 15.26
CA THR A 112 -19.28 -7.88 15.06
C THR A 112 -19.71 -8.59 16.36
N LEU A 113 -19.38 -8.03 17.52
CA LEU A 113 -19.83 -8.53 18.83
C LEU A 113 -21.32 -8.24 19.10
N GLY A 114 -21.87 -7.16 18.52
CA GLY A 114 -23.30 -6.86 18.63
C GLY A 114 -24.18 -7.95 18.01
N ILE A 115 -23.80 -8.46 16.83
CA ILE A 115 -24.54 -9.50 16.12
C ILE A 115 -24.49 -10.85 16.85
N LEU A 116 -23.37 -11.16 17.52
CA LEU A 116 -23.21 -12.38 18.31
C LEU A 116 -23.93 -12.33 19.67
N LEU A 117 -24.20 -11.13 20.21
CA LEU A 117 -24.95 -10.92 21.45
C LEU A 117 -26.48 -10.76 21.24
N GLN A 118 -26.95 -10.69 19.99
CA GLN A 118 -28.37 -10.59 19.63
C GLN A 118 -28.98 -11.93 19.16
N LEU A 119 -28.19 -13.01 19.15
CA LEU A 119 -28.63 -14.37 18.86
C LEU A 119 -28.66 -15.21 20.15
N ASP A 120 -29.49 -14.81 21.11
CA ASP A 120 -30.31 -15.66 21.99
C ASP A 120 -31.05 -14.76 23.02
N PRO A 121 -32.29 -15.07 23.48
CA PRO A 121 -33.05 -16.33 23.37
C PRO A 121 -34.52 -16.13 22.89
N PRO A 122 -35.34 -17.20 22.87
CA PRO A 122 -36.39 -17.31 23.89
C PRO A 122 -36.26 -18.52 24.82
#